data_AF-A0A2I0VCM1-F1
#
_entry.id   AF-A0A2I0VCM1-F1
#
_cell.length_a   1.000
_cell.length_b   1.000
_cell.length_c   1.000
_cell.angle_alpha   90.00
_cell.angle_beta   90.00
_cell.angle_gamma   90.00
#
_symmetry.space_group_name_H-M   'P 1'
#
loop_
_entity.id
_entity.type
_entity.pdbx_description
1 polymer ?
#
loop_
_entity_poly.entity_id
_entity_poly.type
_entity_poly.pdbx_seq_one_letter_code
_entity_poly.pdbx_strand_id
1 'polypeptide(L)' 'MKTFTIKGIPKQQNSFDCGMYVCKYMERISLEGNTDWTDSTNWQQDMPKYRAEFAYELLCKTLSK' A
#
# COMPACT_ATOMS: atom_id res chain seq x y z
N MET A 1 -15.81 13.89 9.73
CA MET A 1 -15.84 12.53 9.15
C MET A 1 -15.43 11.57 10.26
N LYS A 2 -16.35 10.75 10.80
CA LYS A 2 -15.97 9.72 11.77
C LYS A 2 -15.29 8.60 10.98
N THR A 3 -13.98 8.49 11.10
CA THR A 3 -13.21 7.38 10.54
C THR A 3 -13.63 6.13 11.31
N PHE A 4 -14.53 5.34 10.74
CA PHE A 4 -14.78 3.99 11.23
C PHE A 4 -13.45 3.27 11.18
N THR A 5 -12.88 2.94 12.33
CA THR A 5 -11.66 2.15 12.41
C THR A 5 -12.01 0.76 11.90
N ILE A 6 -11.82 0.51 10.60
CA ILE A 6 -12.03 -0.81 10.02
C ILE A 6 -11.01 -1.73 10.69
N LYS A 7 -11.50 -2.73 11.43
CA LYS A 7 -10.65 -3.67 12.16
C LYS A 7 -9.93 -4.59 11.15
N GLY A 8 -8.67 -4.92 11.44
CA GLY A 8 -7.88 -5.84 10.62
C GLY A 8 -7.13 -5.20 9.45
N ILE A 9 -7.37 -3.92 9.13
CA ILE A 9 -6.58 -3.23 8.11
C ILE A 9 -5.16 -2.97 8.63
N PRO A 10 -4.11 -3.28 7.83
CA PRO A 10 -2.72 -2.97 8.16
C PRO A 10 -2.56 -1.49 8.49
N LYS A 11 -1.80 -1.18 9.54
CA LYS A 11 -1.47 0.19 9.91
C LYS A 11 0.02 0.41 9.79
N GLN A 12 0.40 1.60 9.34
CA GLN A 12 1.80 2.03 9.38
C GLN A 12 2.30 2.10 10.82
N GLN A 13 3.59 1.82 11.02
CA GLN A 13 4.26 1.88 12.33
C GLN A 13 5.25 3.04 12.42
N ASN A 14 5.39 3.84 11.36
CA ASN A 14 6.21 5.05 11.32
C ASN A 14 5.39 6.28 10.87
N SER A 15 6.04 7.43 10.71
CA SER A 15 5.39 8.71 10.37
C SER A 15 5.46 9.09 8.89
N PHE A 16 6.05 8.25 8.01
CA PHE A 16 6.39 8.66 6.64
C PHE A 16 5.90 7.70 5.53
N ASP A 17 5.40 6.51 5.86
CA ASP A 17 4.91 5.55 4.86
C ASP A 17 3.41 5.71 4.52
N CYS A 18 2.73 6.74 5.02
CA CYS A 18 1.29 6.92 4.82
C CYS A 18 0.87 6.89 3.34
N GLY A 19 1.62 7.57 2.47
CA GLY A 19 1.36 7.56 1.03
C GLY A 19 1.50 6.17 0.40
N MET A 20 2.50 5.39 0.83
CA MET A 20 2.70 4.04 0.34
C MET A 20 1.61 3.08 0.79
N TYR A 21 1.14 3.20 2.04
CA TYR A 21 -0.02 2.45 2.52
C TYR A 21 -1.27 2.76 1.70
N VAL A 22 -1.52 4.04 1.38
CA VAL A 22 -2.64 4.44 0.50
C VAL A 22 -2.53 3.78 -0.88
N CYS A 23 -1.34 3.79 -1.50
CA CYS A 23 -1.12 3.09 -2.77
C CYS A 23 -1.40 1.59 -2.67
N LYS A 24 -0.90 0.90 -1.64
CA LYS A 24 -1.14 -0.54 -1.44
C LYS A 24 -2.60 -0.86 -1.15
N TYR A 25 -3.33 -0.01 -0.42
CA TYR A 25 -4.78 -0.18 -0.25
C TYR A 25 -5.51 -0.07 -1.59
N MET A 26 -5.17 0.91 -2.41
CA MET A 26 -5.79 1.09 -3.73
C MET A 26 -5.51 -0.08 -4.66
N GLU A 27 -4.26 -0.56 -4.70
CA GLU A 27 -3.87 -1.76 -5.46
C GLU A 27 -4.70 -2.97 -5.02
N ARG A 28 -4.73 -3.28 -3.73
CA ARG A 28 -5.45 -4.45 -3.22
C ARG A 28 -6.95 -4.40 -3.50
N ILE A 29 -7.59 -3.25 -3.23
CA ILE A 29 -9.05 -3.12 -3.40
C ILE A 29 -9.43 -3.03 -4.87
N SER A 30 -8.72 -2.20 -5.65
CA SER A 30 -9.14 -1.83 -7.00
C SER A 30 -8.56 -2.74 -8.08
N LEU A 31 -7.32 -3.20 -7.91
CA LEU A 31 -6.65 -4.06 -8.88
C LEU A 31 -6.86 -5.54 -8.56
N GLU A 32 -6.77 -5.93 -7.29
CA GLU A 32 -6.93 -7.34 -6.89
C GLU A 32 -8.38 -7.71 -6.53
N GLY A 33 -9.24 -6.72 -6.27
CA GLY A 33 -10.61 -6.95 -5.78
C GLY A 33 -10.66 -7.57 -4.38
N ASN A 34 -9.55 -7.53 -3.64
CA ASN A 34 -9.39 -8.23 -2.38
C ASN A 34 -9.67 -7.30 -1.19
N THR A 35 -10.64 -7.69 -0.37
CA THR A 35 -11.06 -6.96 0.84
C THR A 35 -10.75 -7.72 2.13
N ASP A 36 -10.15 -8.90 2.02
CA ASP A 36 -9.58 -9.63 3.15
C ASP A 36 -8.20 -9.04 3.48
N TRP A 37 -7.94 -8.82 4.76
CA TRP A 37 -6.70 -8.21 5.27
C TRP A 37 -5.91 -9.14 6.19
N THR A 38 -6.36 -10.39 6.35
CA THR A 38 -5.79 -11.35 7.31
C THR A 38 -4.35 -11.75 6.99
N ASP A 39 -3.94 -11.68 5.73
CA ASP A 39 -2.61 -11.99 5.21
C ASP A 39 -1.63 -10.79 5.24
N SER A 40 -2.12 -9.60 5.63
CA SER A 40 -1.42 -8.34 5.40
C SER A 40 -0.54 -7.88 6.58
N THR A 41 -0.12 -8.83 7.43
CA THR A 41 0.51 -8.56 8.73
C THR A 41 1.92 -7.97 8.67
N ASN A 42 2.62 -8.06 7.54
CA ASN A 42 4.04 -7.66 7.42
C ASN A 42 4.33 -6.46 6.50
N TRP A 43 3.30 -5.72 6.06
CA TRP A 43 3.47 -4.61 5.10
C TRP A 43 4.54 -3.61 5.48
N GLN A 44 4.68 -3.28 6.77
CA GLN A 44 5.66 -2.30 7.22
C GLN A 44 7.11 -2.72 6.93
N GLN A 45 7.41 -4.02 7.03
CA GLN A 45 8.75 -4.57 6.74
C GLN A 45 9.06 -4.51 5.24
N ASP A 46 8.02 -4.59 4.40
CA ASP A 46 8.13 -4.57 2.94
C ASP A 46 8.07 -3.16 2.33
N MET A 47 7.75 -2.12 3.12
CA MET A 47 7.66 -0.73 2.62
C MET A 47 8.90 -0.25 1.85
N PRO A 48 10.16 -0.58 2.23
CA PRO A 48 11.33 -0.26 1.41
C PRO A 48 11.25 -0.88 0.00
N LYS A 49 10.82 -2.13 -0.12
CA LYS A 49 10.65 -2.83 -1.40
C LYS A 49 9.52 -2.19 -2.21
N TYR A 50 8.35 -1.99 -1.60
CA TYR A 50 7.20 -1.39 -2.30
C TYR A 50 7.51 0.03 -2.81
N ARG A 51 8.32 0.81 -2.08
CA ARG A 51 8.79 2.12 -2.58
C ARG A 51 9.65 1.99 -3.83
N ALA A 52 10.57 1.02 -3.85
CA ALA A 52 11.42 0.77 -5.00
C ALA A 52 10.62 0.29 -6.21
N GLU A 53 9.67 -0.63 -6.00
CA GLU A 53 8.75 -1.11 -7.03
C GLU A 53 7.91 0.04 -7.59
N PHE A 54 7.28 0.84 -6.72
CA PHE A 54 6.50 2.00 -7.13
C PHE A 54 7.31 2.98 -7.98
N ALA A 55 8.54 3.30 -7.57
CA ALA A 55 9.43 4.19 -8.32
C ALA A 55 9.81 3.59 -9.69
N TYR A 56 10.13 2.30 -9.73
CA TYR A 56 10.45 1.60 -10.99
C TYR A 56 9.27 1.58 -11.95
N GLU A 57 8.07 1.28 -11.49
CA GLU A 57 6.89 1.26 -12.35
C GLU A 57 6.57 2.64 -12.90
N LEU A 58 6.60 3.66 -12.04
CA LEU A 58 6.38 5.03 -12.46
C LEU A 58 7.40 5.49 -13.50
N LEU A 59 8.69 5.28 -13.24
CA LEU A 59 9.77 5.80 -14.08
C LEU A 59 10.04 4.97 -15.33
N CYS A 60 9.94 3.65 -15.25
CA CYS A 60 10.39 2.73 -16.30
C CYS A 60 9.25 2.05 -17.07
N LYS A 61 8.02 1.99 -16.52
CA LYS A 61 6.88 1.40 -17.24
C LYS A 61 5.86 2.45 -17.70
N THR A 62 5.64 3.51 -16.92
CA THR A 62 4.57 4.49 -17.22
C THR A 62 5.09 5.77 -17.85
N LEU A 63 6.21 6.31 -17.37
CA LEU A 63 6.79 7.56 -17.87
C LEU A 63 7.88 7.39 -18.92
N SER A 64 8.20 6.14 -19.28
CA SER A 64 9.08 5.83 -20.41
C SER A 64 8.44 6.34 -21.70
N LYS A 65 9.12 7.28 -22.36
CA LYS A 65 8.72 7.86 -23.65
C LYS A 65 8.79 6.84 -24.78
#